data_AF-A0A8H4WL60-F1
#
_entry.id   AF-A0A8H4WL60-F1
#
_cell.length_a   1.000
_cell.length_b   1.000
_cell.length_c   1.000
_cell.angle_alpha   90.00
_cell.angle_beta   90.00
_cell.angle_gamma   90.00
#
_symmetry.space_group_name_H-M   'P 1'
#
loop_
_entity.id
_entity.type
_entity.pdbx_description
1 polymer ?
#
loop_
_entity_poly.entity_id
_entity_poly.type
_entity_poly.pdbx_seq_one_letter_code
_entity_poly.pdbx_strand_id
1 'polypeptide(L)'
;MQIPKPFLGAVGGSFFLIQLLFLGNMSYLYGSAFNDSQRMKAFNILLVDYDDGIVGQSVKAAYSQLASPGFPTLIEHPSTEYPAANDIRESICKGHYWGAIYTNPNASSRLSAALASPEAAQTYQNSEALTYVWNGAKYPSYAQVISSSLQGLVQATRGAYNAMNGTSAMSTANTTDKNIAQILFDPIGATSIDIKPTNQGGRFYYNTVSMVMVILPQFFFVMALNGITAESNILQTLSLRQNISLRLGLSVFFSFITSLCMSGYIWAFREDWGTIPGQFPLTWMLLWLGMHLNFLLVDSVTAVLPMKFMPFFILTWIIMNVSSTISPFELSPGFYRIGYALPAYEIYQVLVDIWTHGCNPTLYRSLPILFSWWLVGIFGFLAAMRRRVLSVAAESRGSSISEPEKV
;
A
#
# COMPACT_ATOMS: atom_id res chain seq x y z
N MET A 1 -16.56 51.61 8.30
CA MET A 1 -15.54 50.85 9.03
C MET A 1 -14.35 50.65 8.10
N GLN A 2 -13.20 51.29 8.33
CA GLN A 2 -12.01 51.10 7.48
C GLN A 2 -11.23 49.89 7.98
N ILE A 3 -11.09 48.86 7.16
CA ILE A 3 -10.32 47.65 7.51
C ILE A 3 -8.83 48.02 7.55
N PRO A 4 -8.09 47.66 8.60
CA PRO A 4 -6.67 47.98 8.68
C PRO A 4 -5.89 47.35 7.52
N LYS A 5 -5.08 48.15 6.81
CA LYS A 5 -4.15 47.66 5.76
C LYS A 5 -3.28 46.45 6.20
N PRO A 6 -2.70 46.40 7.41
CA PRO A 6 -1.91 45.22 7.83
C PRO A 6 -2.76 43.95 7.98
N PHE A 7 -4.03 44.08 8.37
CA PHE A 7 -4.96 42.96 8.43
C PHE A 7 -5.25 42.41 7.03
N LEU A 8 -5.56 43.30 6.07
CA LEU A 8 -5.75 42.93 4.66
C LEU A 8 -4.50 42.24 4.08
N GLY A 9 -3.30 42.75 4.38
CA GLY A 9 -2.04 42.13 3.96
C GLY A 9 -1.83 40.74 4.56
N ALA A 10 -2.08 40.57 5.86
CA ALA A 10 -1.93 39.28 6.54
C ALA A 10 -2.94 38.23 6.05
N VAL A 11 -4.20 38.62 5.86
CA VAL A 11 -5.26 37.75 5.33
C VAL A 11 -4.97 37.39 3.87
N GLY A 12 -4.61 38.37 3.03
CA GLY A 12 -4.25 38.13 1.63
C GLY A 12 -3.03 37.21 1.50
N GLY A 13 -2.00 37.42 2.32
CA GLY A 13 -0.83 36.55 2.36
C GLY A 13 -1.17 35.13 2.81
N SER A 14 -1.97 34.98 3.86
CA SER A 14 -2.41 33.66 4.35
C SER A 14 -3.26 32.93 3.31
N PHE A 15 -4.17 33.64 2.65
CA PHE A 15 -4.98 33.11 1.55
C PHE A 15 -4.09 32.54 0.45
N PHE A 16 -3.14 33.33 -0.06
CA PHE A 16 -2.25 32.90 -1.13
C PHE A 16 -1.37 31.71 -0.72
N LEU A 17 -0.79 31.74 0.49
CA LEU A 17 0.06 30.66 0.98
C LEU A 17 -0.70 29.34 1.15
N ILE A 18 -1.93 29.39 1.66
CA ILE A 18 -2.77 28.17 1.79
C ILE A 18 -3.11 27.62 0.41
N GLN A 19 -3.44 28.46 -0.57
CA GLN A 19 -3.69 27.99 -1.95
C GLN A 19 -2.47 27.31 -2.55
N LEU A 20 -1.27 27.89 -2.38
CA LEU A 20 -0.02 27.27 -2.83
C LEU A 20 0.28 25.95 -2.11
N LEU A 21 -0.01 25.87 -0.80
CA LEU A 21 0.18 24.65 -0.02
C LEU A 21 -0.69 23.50 -0.56
N PHE A 22 -1.97 23.76 -0.80
CA PHE A 22 -2.88 22.76 -1.35
C PHE A 22 -2.49 22.40 -2.79
N LEU A 23 -2.16 23.39 -3.62
CA LEU A 23 -1.71 23.16 -4.98
C LEU A 23 -0.46 22.27 -5.01
N GLY A 24 0.56 22.58 -4.20
CA GLY A 24 1.80 21.81 -4.15
C GLY A 24 1.60 20.39 -3.65
N ASN A 25 0.88 20.22 -2.54
CA ASN A 25 0.62 18.90 -1.97
C ASN A 25 -0.26 18.02 -2.86
N MET A 26 -1.33 18.59 -3.44
CA MET A 26 -2.17 17.84 -4.37
C MET A 26 -1.42 17.54 -5.66
N SER A 27 -0.61 18.48 -6.19
CA SER A 27 0.25 18.19 -7.35
C SER A 27 1.24 17.05 -7.06
N TYR A 28 1.78 16.98 -5.84
CA TYR A 28 2.62 15.85 -5.41
C TYR A 28 1.83 14.53 -5.39
N LEU A 29 0.66 14.52 -4.75
CA LEU A 29 -0.20 13.33 -4.63
C LEU A 29 -0.67 12.82 -6.00
N TYR A 30 -1.17 13.69 -6.87
CA TYR A 30 -1.63 13.31 -8.20
C TYR A 30 -0.45 12.95 -9.11
N GLY A 31 0.68 13.66 -8.98
CA GLY A 31 1.89 13.38 -9.73
C GLY A 31 2.48 12.00 -9.43
N SER A 32 2.33 11.48 -8.20
CA SER A 32 2.81 10.15 -7.85
C SER A 32 2.07 9.01 -8.57
N ALA A 33 0.83 9.25 -9.00
CA ALA A 33 -0.01 8.29 -9.74
C ALA A 33 -0.21 8.67 -11.23
N PHE A 34 0.32 9.81 -11.66
CA PHE A 34 0.08 10.37 -12.99
C PHE A 34 0.62 9.43 -14.08
N ASN A 35 -0.20 8.95 -15.02
CA ASN A 35 0.15 7.97 -16.05
C ASN A 35 0.54 6.56 -15.55
N ASP A 36 0.04 6.13 -14.37
CA ASP A 36 0.24 4.75 -13.90
C ASP A 36 -0.24 3.70 -14.91
N SER A 37 -1.38 3.96 -15.58
CA SER A 37 -1.94 3.09 -16.60
C SER A 37 -1.03 2.89 -17.83
N GLN A 38 -0.05 3.76 -18.07
CA GLN A 38 0.92 3.62 -19.17
C GLN A 38 2.27 3.05 -18.70
N ARG A 39 2.41 2.74 -17.42
CA ARG A 39 3.64 2.20 -16.82
C ARG A 39 3.47 0.78 -16.31
N MET A 40 2.36 0.13 -16.64
CA MET A 40 2.03 -1.23 -16.20
C MET A 40 3.07 -2.25 -16.64
N LYS A 41 3.84 -1.98 -17.70
CA LYS A 41 5.01 -2.78 -18.10
C LYS A 41 6.05 -2.98 -16.97
N ALA A 42 6.05 -2.16 -15.93
CA ALA A 42 6.92 -2.35 -14.77
C ALA A 42 6.50 -3.52 -13.87
N PHE A 43 5.26 -3.99 -14.00
CA PHE A 43 4.80 -5.20 -13.34
C PHE A 43 5.18 -6.42 -14.16
N ASN A 44 5.90 -7.34 -13.52
CA ASN A 44 6.30 -8.59 -14.12
C ASN A 44 5.31 -9.70 -13.73
N ILE A 45 4.83 -10.42 -14.73
CA ILE A 45 4.01 -11.62 -14.60
C ILE A 45 4.83 -12.80 -15.11
N LEU A 46 4.86 -13.88 -14.34
CA LEU A 46 5.56 -15.11 -14.71
C LEU A 46 4.70 -15.95 -15.66
N LEU A 47 5.27 -16.41 -16.77
CA LEU A 47 4.70 -17.44 -17.65
C LEU A 47 5.51 -18.72 -17.51
N VAL A 48 4.83 -19.84 -17.26
CA VAL A 48 5.42 -21.18 -17.31
C VAL A 48 4.57 -22.07 -18.20
N ASP A 49 5.19 -22.71 -19.19
CA ASP A 49 4.54 -23.69 -20.04
C ASP A 49 4.91 -25.11 -19.57
N TYR A 50 3.93 -25.86 -19.04
CA TYR A 50 4.12 -27.27 -18.64
C TYR A 50 3.64 -28.26 -19.71
N ASP A 51 3.08 -27.76 -20.80
CA ASP A 51 2.44 -28.56 -21.84
C ASP A 51 3.22 -28.53 -23.15
N ASP A 52 4.06 -27.50 -23.36
CA ASP A 52 4.84 -27.24 -24.58
C ASP A 52 4.00 -27.36 -25.87
N GLY A 53 2.70 -27.08 -25.75
CA GLY A 53 1.68 -27.39 -26.74
C GLY A 53 1.02 -26.15 -27.35
N ILE A 54 -0.04 -26.37 -28.14
CA ILE A 54 -0.79 -25.30 -28.81
C ILE A 54 -1.38 -24.29 -27.82
N VAL A 55 -1.80 -24.74 -26.62
CA VAL A 55 -2.34 -23.86 -25.57
C VAL A 55 -1.29 -22.85 -25.12
N GLY A 56 -0.05 -23.28 -24.87
CA GLY A 56 1.05 -22.39 -24.49
C GLY A 56 1.47 -21.44 -25.63
N GLN A 57 1.51 -21.95 -26.86
CA GLN A 57 1.73 -21.12 -28.06
C GLN A 57 0.63 -20.05 -28.22
N SER A 58 -0.63 -20.38 -27.92
CA SER A 58 -1.75 -19.43 -27.91
C SER A 58 -1.59 -18.34 -26.86
N VAL A 59 -1.06 -18.66 -25.67
CA VAL A 59 -0.78 -17.64 -24.64
C VAL A 59 0.30 -16.66 -25.13
N LYS A 60 1.37 -17.16 -25.73
CA LYS A 60 2.45 -16.32 -26.30
C LYS A 60 1.95 -15.44 -27.43
N ALA A 61 1.15 -16.00 -28.35
CA ALA A 61 0.54 -15.25 -29.44
C ALA A 61 -0.42 -14.17 -28.92
N ALA A 62 -1.24 -14.49 -27.92
CA ALA A 62 -2.14 -13.52 -27.28
C ALA A 62 -1.37 -12.38 -26.60
N TYR A 63 -0.30 -12.69 -25.86
CA TYR A 63 0.54 -11.68 -25.25
C TYR A 63 1.17 -10.75 -26.28
N SER A 64 1.63 -11.27 -27.43
CA SER A 64 2.19 -10.43 -28.50
C SER A 64 1.20 -9.39 -29.05
N GLN A 65 -0.11 -9.67 -29.00
CA GLN A 65 -1.17 -8.74 -29.42
C GLN A 65 -1.52 -7.72 -28.34
N LEU A 66 -1.41 -8.10 -27.05
CA LEU A 66 -1.73 -7.25 -25.90
C LEU A 66 -0.55 -6.42 -25.40
N ALA A 67 0.67 -6.80 -25.77
CA ALA A 67 1.90 -6.15 -25.35
C ALA A 67 1.86 -4.66 -25.67
N SER A 68 1.73 -3.85 -24.63
CA SER A 68 1.63 -2.40 -24.71
C SER A 68 2.16 -1.79 -23.40
N PRO A 69 2.48 -0.49 -23.36
CA PRO A 69 2.89 0.17 -22.12
C PRO A 69 1.88 0.02 -20.97
N GLY A 70 0.59 -0.17 -21.30
CA GLY A 70 -0.48 -0.36 -20.34
C GLY A 70 -0.81 -1.80 -19.96
N PHE A 71 -0.02 -2.77 -20.42
CA PHE A 71 -0.13 -4.17 -20.02
C PHE A 71 1.11 -4.61 -19.22
N PRO A 72 0.95 -5.48 -18.19
CA PRO A 72 2.09 -6.04 -17.47
C PRO A 72 3.06 -6.81 -18.37
N THR A 73 4.35 -6.79 -18.06
CA THR A 73 5.35 -7.55 -18.80
C THR A 73 5.25 -9.03 -18.44
N LEU A 74 5.05 -9.88 -19.45
CA LEU A 74 5.07 -11.34 -19.29
C LEU A 74 6.50 -11.86 -19.48
N ILE A 75 7.04 -12.54 -18.47
CA ILE A 75 8.38 -13.13 -18.46
C ILE A 75 8.25 -14.65 -18.45
N GLU A 76 8.76 -15.28 -19.50
CA GLU A 76 8.75 -16.73 -19.63
C GLU A 76 9.95 -17.37 -18.93
N HIS A 77 9.69 -18.41 -18.13
CA HIS A 77 10.70 -19.28 -17.55
C HIS A 77 10.39 -20.75 -17.85
N PRO A 78 11.42 -21.60 -17.95
CA PRO A 78 11.23 -23.02 -18.20
C PRO A 78 10.56 -23.71 -17.00
N SER A 79 9.73 -24.71 -17.28
CA SER A 79 9.08 -25.54 -16.25
C SER A 79 10.07 -26.30 -15.35
N THR A 80 11.33 -26.44 -15.76
CA THR A 80 12.40 -27.03 -14.92
C THR A 80 12.79 -26.14 -13.73
N GLU A 81 12.62 -24.82 -13.84
CA GLU A 81 12.90 -23.87 -12.74
C GLU A 81 11.74 -23.83 -11.73
N TYR A 82 10.53 -24.13 -12.20
CA TYR A 82 9.31 -24.20 -11.40
C TYR A 82 8.65 -25.56 -11.58
N PRO A 83 9.19 -26.65 -11.00
CA PRO A 83 8.64 -27.99 -11.20
C PRO A 83 7.26 -28.19 -10.55
N ALA A 84 6.95 -27.45 -9.47
CA ALA A 84 5.66 -27.52 -8.79
C ALA A 84 4.90 -26.19 -8.82
N ALA A 85 3.57 -26.26 -8.87
CA ALA A 85 2.70 -25.08 -8.76
C ALA A 85 2.89 -24.30 -7.43
N ASN A 86 3.41 -24.95 -6.39
CA ASN A 86 3.76 -24.28 -5.14
C ASN A 86 4.98 -23.36 -5.28
N ASP A 87 5.94 -23.69 -6.15
CA ASP A 87 7.13 -22.85 -6.37
C ASP A 87 6.73 -21.53 -7.05
N ILE A 88 5.74 -21.59 -7.96
CA ILE A 88 5.11 -20.41 -8.56
C ILE A 88 4.44 -19.55 -7.49
N ARG A 89 3.66 -20.17 -6.59
CA ARG A 89 3.00 -19.46 -5.48
C ARG A 89 4.02 -18.80 -4.57
N GLU A 90 5.10 -19.50 -4.20
CA GLU A 90 6.16 -18.98 -3.35
C GLU A 90 6.89 -17.80 -4.02
N SER A 91 7.14 -17.86 -5.33
CA SER A 91 7.78 -16.78 -6.08
C SER A 91 6.94 -15.49 -6.08
N ILE A 92 5.62 -15.61 -6.26
CA ILE A 92 4.68 -14.48 -6.13
C ILE A 92 4.65 -13.99 -4.69
N CYS A 93 4.68 -14.91 -3.72
CA CYS A 93 4.64 -14.61 -2.29
C CYS A 93 5.87 -13.83 -1.81
N LYS A 94 7.04 -14.13 -2.36
CA LYS A 94 8.29 -13.38 -2.12
C LYS A 94 8.32 -12.01 -2.81
N GLY A 95 7.36 -11.72 -3.68
CA GLY A 95 7.25 -10.45 -4.40
C GLY A 95 8.16 -10.33 -5.63
N HIS A 96 8.67 -11.45 -6.18
CA HIS A 96 9.43 -11.43 -7.44
C HIS A 96 8.54 -11.10 -8.65
N TYR A 97 7.29 -11.57 -8.60
CA TYR A 97 6.28 -11.33 -9.64
C TYR A 97 4.97 -10.88 -8.99
N TRP A 98 4.19 -10.09 -9.73
CA TRP A 98 2.87 -9.61 -9.29
C TRP A 98 1.76 -10.65 -9.53
N GLY A 99 2.02 -11.58 -10.43
CA GLY A 99 1.18 -12.74 -10.69
C GLY A 99 1.91 -13.73 -11.58
N ALA A 100 1.25 -14.86 -11.86
CA ALA A 100 1.72 -15.83 -12.83
C ALA A 100 0.56 -16.39 -13.62
N ILE A 101 0.84 -16.89 -14.81
CA ILE A 101 -0.05 -17.72 -15.61
C ILE A 101 0.74 -18.93 -16.08
N TYR A 102 0.17 -20.11 -15.98
CA TYR A 102 0.80 -21.31 -16.48
C TYR A 102 -0.20 -22.23 -17.16
N THR A 103 0.29 -22.99 -18.14
CA THR A 103 -0.47 -24.05 -18.79
C THR A 103 -0.46 -25.27 -17.90
N ASN A 104 -1.58 -25.95 -17.73
CA ASN A 104 -1.56 -27.21 -16.98
C ASN A 104 -0.95 -28.32 -17.85
N PRO A 105 -0.25 -29.30 -17.26
CA PRO A 105 0.31 -30.43 -18.01
C PRO A 105 -0.77 -31.12 -18.83
N ASN A 106 -0.45 -31.53 -20.07
CA ASN A 106 -1.38 -32.20 -20.99
C ASN A 106 -2.64 -31.39 -21.38
N ALA A 107 -2.62 -30.05 -21.25
CA ALA A 107 -3.76 -29.22 -21.62
C ALA A 107 -4.10 -29.32 -23.12
N SER A 108 -3.09 -29.24 -23.99
CA SER A 108 -3.28 -29.33 -25.45
C SER A 108 -3.74 -30.71 -25.88
N SER A 109 -3.18 -31.77 -25.28
CA SER A 109 -3.59 -33.14 -25.60
C SER A 109 -5.01 -33.42 -25.11
N ARG A 110 -5.40 -32.99 -23.91
CA ARG A 110 -6.78 -33.07 -23.42
C ARG A 110 -7.76 -32.34 -24.32
N LEU A 111 -7.44 -31.12 -24.76
CA LEU A 111 -8.28 -30.34 -25.66
C LEU A 111 -8.45 -31.04 -27.02
N SER A 112 -7.36 -31.55 -27.60
CA SER A 112 -7.43 -32.28 -28.88
C SER A 112 -8.24 -33.57 -28.78
N ALA A 113 -8.10 -34.32 -27.68
CA ALA A 113 -8.87 -35.53 -27.43
C ALA A 113 -10.37 -35.24 -27.25
N ALA A 114 -10.69 -34.18 -26.52
CA ALA A 114 -12.08 -33.74 -26.31
C ALA A 114 -12.77 -33.27 -27.59
N LEU A 115 -12.01 -32.74 -28.55
CA LEU A 115 -12.54 -32.37 -29.87
C LEU A 115 -12.71 -33.58 -30.82
N ALA A 116 -12.00 -34.69 -30.55
CA ALA A 116 -12.01 -35.88 -31.39
C ALA A 116 -13.00 -36.98 -30.93
N SER A 117 -13.32 -37.06 -29.64
CA SER A 117 -14.19 -38.10 -29.07
C SER A 117 -15.34 -37.50 -28.23
N PRO A 118 -16.60 -37.92 -28.46
CA PRO A 118 -17.76 -37.56 -27.64
C PRO A 118 -17.60 -37.87 -26.14
N GLU A 119 -16.95 -38.97 -25.80
CA GLU A 119 -16.73 -39.42 -24.42
C GLU A 119 -15.76 -38.49 -23.69
N ALA A 120 -14.67 -38.09 -24.35
CA ALA A 120 -13.72 -37.12 -23.82
C ALA A 120 -14.35 -35.72 -23.71
N ALA A 121 -15.24 -35.36 -24.65
CA ALA A 121 -15.95 -34.08 -24.62
C ALA A 121 -16.85 -33.90 -23.39
N GLN A 122 -17.46 -34.98 -22.88
CA GLN A 122 -18.35 -34.91 -21.72
C GLN A 122 -17.64 -34.54 -20.42
N THR A 123 -16.35 -34.86 -20.30
CA THR A 123 -15.56 -34.66 -19.07
C THR A 123 -14.61 -33.48 -19.14
N TYR A 124 -14.48 -32.86 -20.31
CA TYR A 124 -13.56 -31.74 -20.52
C TYR A 124 -14.03 -30.47 -19.80
N GLN A 125 -13.14 -29.91 -19.00
CA GLN A 125 -13.32 -28.61 -18.36
C GLN A 125 -12.32 -27.62 -18.92
N ASN A 126 -12.81 -26.56 -19.55
CA ASN A 126 -11.93 -25.55 -20.14
C ASN A 126 -11.10 -24.81 -19.07
N SER A 127 -11.60 -24.66 -17.83
CA SER A 127 -10.89 -24.03 -16.71
C SER A 127 -9.62 -24.77 -16.28
N GLU A 128 -9.44 -26.02 -16.69
CA GLU A 128 -8.25 -26.83 -16.42
C GLU A 128 -7.16 -26.64 -17.48
N ALA A 129 -7.37 -25.82 -18.52
CA ALA A 129 -6.34 -25.56 -19.53
C ALA A 129 -5.23 -24.65 -18.98
N LEU A 130 -5.63 -23.54 -18.35
CA LEU A 130 -4.72 -22.57 -17.76
C LEU A 130 -4.98 -22.41 -16.27
N THR A 131 -3.98 -21.95 -15.53
CA THR A 131 -4.17 -21.47 -14.17
C THR A 131 -3.38 -20.19 -13.98
N TYR A 132 -4.02 -19.17 -13.43
CA TYR A 132 -3.35 -17.93 -13.07
C TYR A 132 -3.41 -17.69 -11.58
N VAL A 133 -2.31 -17.16 -11.05
CA VAL A 133 -2.08 -16.97 -9.62
C VAL A 133 -1.73 -15.51 -9.38
N TRP A 134 -2.30 -14.91 -8.35
CA TRP A 134 -2.07 -13.51 -7.98
C TRP A 134 -2.25 -13.31 -6.47
N ASN A 135 -1.92 -12.12 -5.96
CA ASN A 135 -2.03 -11.80 -4.54
C ASN A 135 -2.96 -10.58 -4.34
N GLY A 136 -4.16 -10.83 -3.82
CA GLY A 136 -5.18 -9.80 -3.58
C GLY A 136 -4.91 -8.88 -2.40
N ALA A 137 -3.98 -9.22 -1.51
CA ALA A 137 -3.68 -8.42 -0.31
C ALA A 137 -2.74 -7.23 -0.59
N LYS A 138 -1.90 -7.32 -1.63
CA LYS A 138 -0.88 -6.31 -1.96
C LYS A 138 -1.48 -5.21 -2.84
N TYR A 139 -1.66 -4.01 -2.28
CA TYR A 139 -2.28 -2.85 -2.95
C TYR A 139 -3.60 -3.20 -3.67
N PRO A 140 -4.76 -3.20 -2.97
CA PRO A 140 -6.00 -3.76 -3.48
C PRO A 140 -6.45 -3.27 -4.86
N SER A 141 -6.23 -1.99 -5.17
CA SER A 141 -6.55 -1.41 -6.49
C SER A 141 -5.68 -2.01 -7.61
N TYR A 142 -4.38 -2.18 -7.39
CA TYR A 142 -3.44 -2.69 -8.38
C TYR A 142 -3.54 -4.21 -8.52
N ALA A 143 -3.76 -4.94 -7.42
CA ALA A 143 -4.03 -6.37 -7.46
C ALA A 143 -5.26 -6.70 -8.33
N GLN A 144 -6.32 -5.88 -8.23
CA GLN A 144 -7.50 -6.03 -9.09
C GLN A 144 -7.16 -5.82 -10.57
N VAL A 145 -6.29 -4.84 -10.90
CA VAL A 145 -5.88 -4.62 -12.28
C VAL A 145 -5.03 -5.76 -12.82
N ILE A 146 -4.15 -6.35 -12.01
CA ILE A 146 -3.38 -7.56 -12.40
C ILE A 146 -4.33 -8.73 -12.69
N SER A 147 -5.30 -8.98 -11.80
CA SER A 147 -6.31 -10.01 -11.99
C SER A 147 -7.10 -9.80 -13.29
N SER A 148 -7.57 -8.57 -13.54
CA SER A 148 -8.25 -8.22 -14.80
C SER A 148 -7.36 -8.36 -16.03
N SER A 149 -6.06 -8.03 -15.92
CA SER A 149 -5.09 -8.18 -17.02
C SER A 149 -4.85 -9.65 -17.37
N LEU A 150 -4.72 -10.52 -16.36
CA LEU A 150 -4.60 -11.97 -16.52
C LEU A 150 -5.86 -12.57 -17.14
N GLN A 151 -7.04 -12.13 -16.70
CA GLN A 151 -8.31 -12.53 -17.33
C GLN A 151 -8.38 -12.09 -18.79
N GLY A 152 -7.97 -10.85 -19.10
CA GLY A 152 -7.86 -10.35 -20.46
C GLY A 152 -6.91 -11.19 -21.33
N LEU A 153 -5.78 -11.62 -20.79
CA LEU A 153 -4.83 -12.51 -21.46
C LEU A 153 -5.45 -13.88 -21.75
N VAL A 154 -6.20 -14.46 -20.82
CA VAL A 154 -6.92 -15.73 -21.04
C VAL A 154 -7.95 -15.58 -22.16
N GLN A 155 -8.71 -14.47 -22.19
CA GLN A 155 -9.67 -14.23 -23.28
C GLN A 155 -8.97 -14.04 -24.63
N ALA A 156 -7.86 -13.31 -24.68
CA ALA A 156 -7.07 -13.17 -25.90
C ALA A 156 -6.44 -14.51 -26.34
N THR A 157 -6.08 -15.37 -25.39
CA THR A 157 -5.56 -16.73 -25.65
C THR A 157 -6.59 -17.57 -26.39
N ARG A 158 -7.88 -17.50 -26.01
CA ARG A 158 -8.97 -18.16 -26.74
C ARG A 158 -9.05 -17.68 -28.18
N GLY A 159 -8.99 -16.36 -28.38
CA GLY A 159 -8.99 -15.76 -29.72
C GLY A 159 -7.79 -16.21 -30.56
N ALA A 160 -6.59 -16.22 -29.97
CA ALA A 160 -5.37 -16.68 -30.63
C ALA A 160 -5.42 -18.17 -30.99
N TYR A 161 -5.95 -19.01 -30.11
CA TYR A 161 -6.18 -20.44 -30.40
C TYR A 161 -7.12 -20.62 -31.58
N ASN A 162 -8.26 -19.92 -31.57
CA ASN A 162 -9.24 -20.00 -32.66
C ASN A 162 -8.64 -19.57 -34.01
N ALA A 163 -7.75 -18.57 -34.01
CA ALA A 163 -7.06 -18.12 -35.22
C ALA A 163 -6.03 -19.13 -35.73
N MET A 164 -5.31 -19.84 -34.84
CA MET A 164 -4.26 -20.78 -35.21
C MET A 164 -4.78 -22.18 -35.55
N ASN A 165 -5.73 -22.70 -34.77
CA ASN A 165 -6.17 -24.10 -34.85
C ASN A 165 -7.69 -24.27 -34.88
N GLY A 166 -8.47 -23.20 -34.67
CA GLY A 166 -9.94 -23.28 -34.61
C GLY A 166 -10.58 -23.68 -35.94
N THR A 167 -10.05 -23.22 -37.07
CA THR A 167 -10.54 -23.60 -38.42
C THR A 167 -10.28 -25.06 -38.74
N SER A 168 -9.08 -25.55 -38.42
CA SER A 168 -8.72 -26.96 -38.55
C SER A 168 -9.57 -27.84 -37.62
N ALA A 169 -9.73 -27.44 -36.36
CA ALA A 169 -10.57 -28.16 -35.39
C ALA A 169 -12.05 -28.22 -35.83
N MET A 170 -12.61 -27.14 -36.36
CA MET A 170 -13.98 -27.10 -36.88
C MET A 170 -14.19 -28.04 -38.07
N SER A 171 -13.16 -28.20 -38.93
CA SER A 171 -13.26 -29.07 -40.11
C SER A 171 -13.31 -30.57 -39.76
N THR A 172 -12.77 -30.95 -38.60
CA THR A 172 -12.68 -32.35 -38.14
C THR A 172 -13.66 -32.71 -37.02
N ALA A 173 -14.21 -31.71 -36.33
CA ALA A 173 -15.08 -31.91 -35.18
C ALA A 173 -16.50 -32.32 -35.59
N ASN A 174 -17.10 -33.27 -34.87
CA ASN A 174 -18.51 -33.62 -35.03
C ASN A 174 -19.41 -32.57 -34.35
N THR A 175 -19.78 -31.53 -35.09
CA THR A 175 -20.61 -30.42 -34.59
C THR A 175 -22.07 -30.78 -34.29
N THR A 176 -22.48 -32.03 -34.57
CA THR A 176 -23.79 -32.54 -34.17
C THR A 176 -23.83 -32.87 -32.67
N ASP A 177 -22.67 -33.17 -32.07
CA ASP A 177 -22.56 -33.35 -30.61
C ASP A 177 -22.50 -31.97 -29.92
N LYS A 178 -23.45 -31.73 -29.01
CA LYS A 178 -23.56 -30.50 -28.25
C LYS A 178 -22.30 -30.20 -27.42
N ASN A 179 -21.66 -31.22 -26.85
CA ASN A 179 -20.49 -31.02 -25.98
C ASN A 179 -19.27 -30.59 -26.79
N ILE A 180 -19.03 -31.25 -27.93
CA ILE A 180 -17.95 -30.88 -28.86
C ILE A 180 -18.17 -29.46 -29.41
N ALA A 181 -19.41 -29.13 -29.78
CA ALA A 181 -19.75 -27.79 -30.24
C ALA A 181 -19.50 -26.72 -29.16
N GLN A 182 -19.82 -26.99 -27.90
CA GLN A 182 -19.53 -26.07 -26.79
C GLN A 182 -18.03 -25.86 -26.57
N ILE A 183 -17.23 -26.93 -26.63
CA ILE A 183 -15.76 -26.85 -26.50
C ILE A 183 -15.17 -26.02 -27.63
N LEU A 184 -15.69 -26.14 -28.85
CA LEU A 184 -15.20 -25.34 -29.98
C LEU A 184 -15.44 -23.84 -29.80
N PHE A 185 -16.55 -23.45 -29.17
CA PHE A 185 -16.84 -22.04 -28.89
C PHE A 185 -16.06 -21.49 -27.69
N ASP A 186 -15.79 -22.30 -26.66
CA ASP A 186 -15.01 -21.91 -25.49
C ASP A 186 -13.93 -22.94 -25.11
N PRO A 187 -12.85 -23.08 -25.93
CA PRO A 187 -11.90 -24.20 -25.82
C PRO A 187 -10.96 -24.07 -24.63
N ILE A 188 -10.57 -22.85 -24.27
CA ILE A 188 -9.53 -22.59 -23.27
C ILE A 188 -10.11 -21.70 -22.18
N GLY A 189 -10.13 -22.17 -20.94
CA GLY A 189 -10.46 -21.38 -19.76
C GLY A 189 -9.27 -21.30 -18.82
N ALA A 190 -9.47 -20.64 -17.68
CA ALA A 190 -8.46 -20.60 -16.64
C ALA A 190 -9.06 -20.69 -15.25
N THR A 191 -8.37 -21.38 -14.37
CA THR A 191 -8.63 -21.35 -12.93
C THR A 191 -7.89 -20.18 -12.29
N SER A 192 -8.59 -19.41 -11.45
CA SER A 192 -8.03 -18.30 -10.69
C SER A 192 -7.62 -18.74 -9.30
N ILE A 193 -6.41 -18.38 -8.88
CA ILE A 193 -5.92 -18.64 -7.52
C ILE A 193 -5.42 -17.33 -6.93
N ASP A 194 -6.18 -16.78 -5.98
CA ASP A 194 -5.70 -15.70 -5.12
C ASP A 194 -5.00 -16.32 -3.90
N ILE A 195 -3.71 -16.04 -3.72
CA ILE A 195 -2.90 -16.59 -2.62
C ILE A 195 -3.36 -16.03 -1.26
N LYS A 196 -3.88 -14.79 -1.23
CA LYS A 196 -4.35 -14.11 -0.02
C LYS A 196 -5.64 -13.31 -0.30
N PRO A 197 -6.78 -14.01 -0.37
CA PRO A 197 -8.09 -13.39 -0.58
C PRO A 197 -8.37 -12.30 0.46
N THR A 198 -8.53 -11.07 -0.03
CA THR A 198 -8.78 -9.88 0.77
C THR A 198 -9.97 -9.15 0.15
N ASN A 199 -11.17 -9.67 0.38
CA ASN A 199 -12.39 -9.26 -0.33
C ASN A 199 -13.22 -8.18 0.39
N GLN A 200 -12.87 -7.87 1.64
CA GLN A 200 -13.61 -6.94 2.48
C GLN A 200 -13.62 -5.53 1.88
N GLY A 201 -14.75 -4.83 2.03
CA GLY A 201 -14.89 -3.46 1.49
C GLY A 201 -13.86 -2.49 2.07
N GLY A 202 -13.49 -2.69 3.34
CA GLY A 202 -12.51 -1.86 4.06
C GLY A 202 -11.07 -1.93 3.55
N ARG A 203 -10.73 -2.88 2.66
CA ARG A 203 -9.34 -3.11 2.19
C ARG A 203 -8.69 -1.87 1.59
N PHE A 204 -9.46 -1.03 0.90
CA PHE A 204 -8.97 0.21 0.28
C PHE A 204 -8.62 1.30 1.30
N TYR A 205 -9.13 1.21 2.53
CA TYR A 205 -8.81 2.16 3.59
C TYR A 205 -7.45 1.88 4.21
N TYR A 206 -7.00 0.62 4.22
CA TYR A 206 -5.78 0.20 4.91
C TYR A 206 -4.52 0.88 4.37
N ASN A 207 -4.43 1.13 3.06
CA ASN A 207 -3.29 1.81 2.45
C ASN A 207 -3.55 3.31 2.18
N THR A 208 -4.69 3.85 2.60
CA THR A 208 -5.07 5.25 2.38
C THR A 208 -5.41 5.94 3.72
N VAL A 209 -6.68 5.95 4.10
CA VAL A 209 -7.21 6.65 5.28
C VAL A 209 -6.57 6.14 6.57
N SER A 210 -6.32 4.83 6.68
CA SER A 210 -5.65 4.25 7.85
C SER A 210 -4.25 4.85 8.06
N MET A 211 -3.53 5.16 6.99
CA MET A 211 -2.19 5.77 7.08
C MET A 211 -2.25 7.23 7.56
N VAL A 212 -3.32 7.96 7.22
CA VAL A 212 -3.61 9.28 7.82
C VAL A 212 -3.85 9.15 9.31
N MET A 213 -4.62 8.13 9.73
CA MET A 213 -5.03 7.92 11.12
C MET A 213 -3.88 7.49 12.04
N VAL A 214 -2.74 7.05 11.50
CA VAL A 214 -1.51 6.86 12.29
C VAL A 214 -0.90 8.21 12.71
N ILE A 215 -1.16 9.29 11.98
CA ILE A 215 -0.55 10.62 12.18
C ILE A 215 -1.51 11.58 12.89
N LEU A 216 -2.75 11.67 12.39
CA LEU A 216 -3.69 12.74 12.74
C LEU A 216 -4.08 12.80 14.24
N PRO A 217 -4.41 11.68 14.91
CA PRO A 217 -4.72 11.70 16.35
C PRO A 217 -3.53 12.18 17.20
N GLN A 218 -2.30 11.87 16.77
CA GLN A 218 -1.08 12.26 17.48
C GLN A 218 -0.89 13.77 17.42
N PHE A 219 -1.15 14.37 16.26
CA PHE A 219 -1.14 15.82 16.12
C PHE A 219 -2.16 16.51 17.03
N PHE A 220 -3.42 16.07 17.04
CA PHE A 220 -4.44 16.68 17.89
C PHE A 220 -4.12 16.58 19.38
N PHE A 221 -3.61 15.43 19.82
CA PHE A 221 -3.22 15.27 21.21
C PHE A 221 -1.99 16.10 21.59
N VAL A 222 -0.97 16.19 20.74
CA VAL A 222 0.19 17.07 20.97
C VAL A 222 -0.26 18.54 21.06
N MET A 223 -1.21 18.97 20.24
CA MET A 223 -1.78 20.32 20.29
C MET A 223 -2.51 20.58 21.62
N ALA A 224 -3.37 19.66 22.04
CA ALA A 224 -4.07 19.75 23.32
C ALA A 224 -3.08 19.76 24.49
N LEU A 225 -2.08 18.88 24.45
CA LEU A 225 -1.03 18.79 25.46
C LEU A 225 -0.23 20.10 25.56
N ASN A 226 0.10 20.72 24.42
CA ASN A 226 0.75 22.02 24.39
C ASN A 226 -0.09 23.13 25.03
N GLY A 227 -1.40 23.18 24.72
CA GLY A 227 -2.32 24.15 25.30
C GLY A 227 -2.45 24.00 26.82
N ILE A 228 -2.76 22.78 27.29
CA ILE A 228 -2.90 22.47 28.72
C ILE A 228 -1.61 22.75 29.49
N THR A 229 -0.45 22.41 28.90
CA THR A 229 0.85 22.65 29.51
C THR A 229 1.16 24.14 29.66
N ALA A 230 0.73 24.97 28.71
CA ALA A 230 0.88 26.42 28.77
C ALA A 230 -0.05 27.04 29.83
N GLU A 231 -1.31 26.61 29.90
CA GLU A 231 -2.28 27.11 30.88
C GLU A 231 -1.93 26.73 32.33
N SER A 232 -1.44 25.52 32.53
CA SER A 232 -1.07 25.01 33.86
C SER A 232 0.31 25.45 34.36
N ASN A 233 1.09 26.17 33.53
CA ASN A 233 2.48 26.55 33.81
C ASN A 233 3.37 25.38 34.29
N ILE A 234 3.03 24.14 33.91
CA ILE A 234 3.72 22.93 34.40
C ILE A 234 5.21 22.89 34.01
N LEU A 235 5.56 23.56 32.91
CA LEU A 235 6.95 23.68 32.45
C LEU A 235 7.81 24.56 33.38
N GLN A 236 7.19 25.44 34.16
CA GLN A 236 7.88 26.28 35.16
C GLN A 236 8.00 25.58 36.51
N THR A 237 7.04 24.72 36.87
CA THR A 237 6.97 24.09 38.19
C THR A 237 7.79 22.81 38.29
N LEU A 238 7.90 22.05 37.20
CA LEU A 238 8.60 20.76 37.17
C LEU A 238 10.04 20.89 36.67
N SER A 239 10.93 20.07 37.22
CA SER A 239 12.31 19.94 36.69
C SER A 239 12.30 19.36 35.27
N LEU A 240 13.36 19.62 34.50
CA LEU A 240 13.50 19.11 33.13
C LEU A 240 13.28 17.58 33.03
N ARG A 241 13.81 16.81 34.00
CA ARG A 241 13.66 15.34 34.02
C ARG A 241 12.21 14.93 34.26
N GLN A 242 11.50 15.59 35.17
CA GLN A 242 10.09 15.30 35.45
C GLN A 242 9.22 15.64 34.24
N ASN A 243 9.48 16.77 33.59
CA ASN A 243 8.78 17.18 32.38
C ASN A 243 9.00 16.18 31.22
N ILE A 244 10.24 15.72 31.03
CA ILE A 244 10.57 14.68 30.04
C ILE A 244 9.82 13.39 30.35
N SER A 245 9.90 12.89 31.59
CA SER A 245 9.25 11.63 31.98
C SER A 245 7.73 11.70 31.87
N LEU A 246 7.11 12.80 32.29
CA LEU A 246 5.66 13.01 32.19
C LEU A 246 5.21 12.98 30.73
N ARG A 247 5.86 13.78 29.87
CA ARG A 247 5.46 13.91 28.47
C ARG A 247 5.75 12.65 27.67
N LEU A 248 6.87 11.96 27.94
CA LEU A 248 7.18 10.68 27.34
C LEU A 248 6.17 9.60 27.79
N GLY A 249 5.83 9.54 29.07
CA GLY A 249 4.80 8.63 29.59
C GLY A 249 3.45 8.84 28.92
N LEU A 250 3.00 10.10 28.79
CA LEU A 250 1.78 10.45 28.06
C LEU A 250 1.85 10.05 26.58
N SER A 251 2.99 10.26 25.93
CA SER A 251 3.17 9.88 24.52
C SER A 251 3.05 8.38 24.29
N VAL A 252 3.64 7.57 25.17
CA VAL A 252 3.54 6.11 25.09
C VAL A 252 2.12 5.66 25.37
N PHE A 253 1.51 6.15 26.45
CA PHE A 253 0.15 5.74 26.85
C PHE A 253 -0.89 6.11 25.79
N PHE A 254 -0.88 7.36 25.32
CA PHE A 254 -1.84 7.82 24.32
C PHE A 254 -1.71 7.05 23.00
N SER A 255 -0.48 6.89 22.48
CA SER A 255 -0.25 6.15 21.24
C SER A 255 -0.59 4.66 21.38
N PHE A 256 -0.35 4.06 22.54
CA PHE A 256 -0.67 2.65 22.82
C PHE A 256 -2.17 2.36 22.84
N ILE A 257 -2.96 3.22 23.51
CA ILE A 257 -4.42 3.10 23.52
C ILE A 257 -5.01 3.44 22.15
N THR A 258 -4.52 4.50 21.49
CA THR A 258 -5.01 4.89 20.15
C THR A 258 -4.76 3.79 19.12
N SER A 259 -3.58 3.17 19.15
CA SER A 259 -3.26 2.04 18.26
C SER A 259 -4.11 0.81 18.57
N LEU A 260 -4.46 0.56 19.83
CA LEU A 260 -5.36 -0.52 20.23
C LEU A 260 -6.79 -0.28 19.70
N CYS A 261 -7.29 0.95 19.79
CA CYS A 261 -8.58 1.32 19.18
C CYS A 261 -8.53 1.12 17.67
N MET A 262 -7.41 1.48 17.03
CA MET A 262 -7.21 1.32 15.59
C MET A 262 -7.18 -0.14 15.15
N SER A 263 -6.36 -0.97 15.79
CA SER A 263 -6.35 -2.40 15.51
C SER A 263 -7.72 -3.02 15.83
N GLY A 264 -8.38 -2.55 16.89
CA GLY A 264 -9.72 -2.97 17.29
C GLY A 264 -10.78 -2.79 16.20
N TYR A 265 -10.87 -1.60 15.59
CA TYR A 265 -11.85 -1.39 14.52
C TYR A 265 -11.47 -2.13 13.23
N ILE A 266 -10.18 -2.24 12.89
CA ILE A 266 -9.74 -3.05 11.72
C ILE A 266 -10.19 -4.51 11.92
N TRP A 267 -10.06 -5.02 13.15
CA TRP A 267 -10.43 -6.39 13.49
C TRP A 267 -11.94 -6.60 13.62
N ALA A 268 -12.69 -5.60 14.08
CA ALA A 268 -14.14 -5.65 14.21
C ALA A 268 -14.84 -5.67 12.84
N PHE A 269 -14.34 -4.92 11.87
CA PHE A 269 -14.87 -4.83 10.51
C PHE A 269 -14.10 -5.70 9.51
N ARG A 270 -13.56 -6.84 9.96
CA ARG A 270 -12.79 -7.74 9.10
C ARG A 270 -13.65 -8.59 8.15
N GLU A 271 -14.97 -8.64 8.35
CA GLU A 271 -15.89 -9.47 7.53
C GLU A 271 -15.37 -10.92 7.42
N ASP A 272 -15.37 -11.50 6.22
CA ASP A 272 -14.86 -12.84 5.92
C ASP A 272 -13.34 -12.91 5.70
N TRP A 273 -12.60 -11.88 6.12
CA TRP A 273 -11.15 -11.85 5.95
C TRP A 273 -10.48 -12.94 6.81
N GLY A 274 -9.86 -13.91 6.14
CA GLY A 274 -9.24 -15.12 6.72
C GLY A 274 -7.97 -14.87 7.55
N THR A 275 -8.02 -13.88 8.44
CA THR A 275 -6.94 -13.53 9.37
C THR A 275 -6.99 -14.38 10.64
N ILE A 276 -5.82 -14.72 11.16
CA ILE A 276 -5.65 -15.56 12.35
C ILE A 276 -5.56 -14.66 13.59
N PRO A 277 -6.12 -15.06 14.76
CA PRO A 277 -6.06 -14.26 15.98
C PRO A 277 -4.65 -13.76 16.38
N GLY A 278 -3.59 -14.53 16.06
CA GLY A 278 -2.20 -14.14 16.35
C GLY A 278 -1.69 -12.92 15.57
N GLN A 279 -2.34 -12.52 14.48
CA GLN A 279 -1.95 -11.34 13.70
C GLN A 279 -2.44 -10.03 14.33
N PHE A 280 -3.43 -10.08 15.22
CA PHE A 280 -3.94 -8.90 15.94
C PHE A 280 -2.87 -8.22 16.81
N PRO A 281 -2.16 -8.92 17.74
CA PRO A 281 -1.14 -8.28 18.56
C PRO A 281 0.04 -7.74 17.73
N LEU A 282 0.40 -8.41 16.63
CA LEU A 282 1.45 -7.93 15.72
C LEU A 282 1.02 -6.63 15.01
N THR A 283 -0.21 -6.60 14.50
CA THR A 283 -0.82 -5.42 13.89
C THR A 283 -0.85 -4.26 14.89
N TRP A 284 -1.27 -4.53 16.13
CA TRP A 284 -1.32 -3.54 17.19
C TRP A 284 0.07 -2.96 17.52
N MET A 285 1.07 -3.81 17.73
CA MET A 285 2.43 -3.36 18.10
C MET A 285 3.10 -2.55 16.99
N LEU A 286 2.87 -2.90 15.73
CA LEU A 286 3.36 -2.11 14.61
C LEU A 286 2.66 -0.75 14.51
N LEU A 287 1.33 -0.72 14.65
CA LEU A 287 0.57 0.53 14.64
C LEU A 287 0.95 1.43 15.83
N TRP A 288 1.21 0.83 17.00
CA TRP A 288 1.74 1.54 18.15
C TRP A 288 3.09 2.19 17.84
N LEU A 289 4.04 1.43 17.28
CA LEU A 289 5.35 1.96 16.87
C LEU A 289 5.19 3.14 15.90
N GLY A 290 4.34 2.99 14.88
CA GLY A 290 4.06 4.04 13.91
C GLY A 290 3.43 5.29 14.51
N MET A 291 2.45 5.13 15.41
CA MET A 291 1.80 6.25 16.09
C MET A 291 2.76 6.94 17.06
N HIS A 292 3.55 6.19 17.81
CA HIS A 292 4.51 6.74 18.76
C HIS A 292 5.64 7.51 18.05
N LEU A 293 6.13 6.99 16.92
CA LEU A 293 7.06 7.69 16.03
C LEU A 293 6.48 9.04 15.57
N ASN A 294 5.25 9.04 15.06
CA ASN A 294 4.61 10.27 14.59
C ASN A 294 4.34 11.25 15.73
N PHE A 295 3.99 10.76 16.93
CA PHE A 295 3.89 11.59 18.12
C PHE A 295 5.21 12.32 18.38
N LEU A 296 6.32 11.59 18.50
CA LEU A 296 7.63 12.17 18.81
C LEU A 296 8.05 13.20 17.76
N LEU A 297 7.81 12.91 16.49
CA LEU A 297 8.13 13.81 15.38
C LEU A 297 7.30 15.09 15.43
N VAL A 298 5.98 15.00 15.58
CA VAL A 298 5.10 16.16 15.68
C VAL A 298 5.38 16.98 16.94
N ASP A 299 5.66 16.32 18.06
CA ASP A 299 6.04 16.97 19.32
C ASP A 299 7.33 17.78 19.20
N SER A 300 8.30 17.22 18.47
CA SER A 300 9.59 17.86 18.18
C SER A 300 9.41 19.10 17.30
N VAL A 301 8.60 18.98 16.24
CA VAL A 301 8.37 20.08 15.30
C VAL A 301 7.60 21.22 15.96
N THR A 302 6.61 20.93 16.81
CA THR A 302 5.86 21.98 17.52
C THR A 302 6.70 22.76 18.53
N ALA A 303 7.91 22.29 18.89
CA ALA A 303 8.84 23.06 19.73
C ALA A 303 9.68 24.07 18.91
N VAL A 304 9.80 23.86 17.60
CA VAL A 304 10.65 24.65 16.71
C VAL A 304 9.81 25.56 15.82
N LEU A 305 8.73 25.04 15.27
CA LEU A 305 7.88 25.70 14.30
C LEU A 305 6.76 26.47 15.01
N PRO A 306 6.57 27.77 14.72
CA PRO A 306 5.45 28.53 15.24
C PRO A 306 4.11 27.92 14.87
N MET A 307 3.14 27.97 15.78
CA MET A 307 1.81 27.36 15.63
C MET A 307 1.09 27.75 14.34
N LYS A 308 1.25 29.00 13.89
CA LYS A 308 0.67 29.51 12.63
C LYS A 308 1.14 28.77 11.38
N PHE A 309 2.31 28.12 11.42
CA PHE A 309 2.86 27.35 10.31
C PHE A 309 2.67 25.83 10.46
N MET A 310 2.10 25.35 11.58
CA MET A 310 1.87 23.92 11.77
C MET A 310 0.97 23.27 10.71
N PRO A 311 -0.11 23.93 10.22
CA PRO A 311 -0.93 23.35 9.16
C PRO A 311 -0.12 23.02 7.89
N PHE A 312 0.86 23.86 7.55
CA PHE A 312 1.74 23.65 6.38
C PHE A 312 2.59 22.40 6.54
N PHE A 313 3.17 22.20 7.73
CA PHE A 313 3.97 21.01 8.01
C PHE A 313 3.11 19.74 8.05
N ILE A 314 2.03 19.74 8.85
CA ILE A 314 1.22 18.53 9.07
C ILE A 314 0.54 18.08 7.79
N LEU A 315 -0.04 19.01 7.02
CA LEU A 315 -0.67 18.64 5.75
C LEU A 315 0.36 18.03 4.80
N THR A 316 1.54 18.65 4.68
CA THR A 316 2.61 18.13 3.81
C THR A 316 3.11 16.77 4.27
N TRP A 317 3.34 16.61 5.57
CA TRP A 317 3.78 15.34 6.16
C TRP A 317 2.76 14.22 5.93
N ILE A 318 1.47 14.50 6.13
CA ILE A 318 0.38 13.53 5.88
C ILE A 318 0.34 13.15 4.40
N ILE A 319 0.33 14.13 3.49
CA ILE A 319 0.18 13.88 2.06
C ILE A 319 1.38 13.10 1.51
N MET A 320 2.60 13.42 1.92
CA MET A 320 3.80 12.67 1.54
C MET A 320 3.71 11.20 2.01
N ASN A 321 3.31 10.97 3.26
CA ASN A 321 3.17 9.63 3.83
C ASN A 321 2.06 8.82 3.16
N VAL A 322 0.90 9.40 2.88
CA VAL A 322 -0.20 8.68 2.23
C VAL A 322 0.07 8.43 0.76
N SER A 323 0.66 9.40 0.05
CA SER A 323 1.09 9.22 -1.35
C SER A 323 2.02 8.01 -1.49
N SER A 324 2.87 7.76 -0.49
CA SER A 324 3.79 6.63 -0.47
C SER A 324 3.11 5.24 -0.38
N THR A 325 1.87 5.16 0.12
CA THR A 325 1.14 3.90 0.34
C THR A 325 0.03 3.64 -0.69
N ILE A 326 -0.32 4.63 -1.51
CA ILE A 326 -1.39 4.49 -2.50
C ILE A 326 -0.97 3.57 -3.64
N SER A 327 0.26 3.75 -4.16
CA SER A 327 0.74 3.03 -5.33
C SER A 327 2.05 2.30 -5.07
N PRO A 328 2.27 1.16 -5.75
CA PRO A 328 3.56 0.49 -5.73
C PRO A 328 4.61 1.33 -6.47
N PHE A 329 5.77 1.51 -5.86
CA PHE A 329 6.82 2.39 -6.37
C PHE A 329 7.48 1.91 -7.66
N GLU A 330 7.26 0.67 -8.07
CA GLU A 330 7.64 0.17 -9.40
C GLU A 330 6.97 1.02 -10.50
N LEU A 331 5.73 1.46 -10.28
CA LEU A 331 4.99 2.34 -11.18
C LEU A 331 5.34 3.81 -11.01
N SER A 332 5.74 4.25 -9.82
CA SER A 332 5.98 5.67 -9.58
C SER A 332 7.25 6.18 -10.29
N PRO A 333 7.22 7.42 -10.82
CA PRO A 333 8.43 8.09 -11.30
C PRO A 333 9.51 8.16 -10.22
N GLY A 334 10.79 8.17 -10.63
CA GLY A 334 11.93 8.08 -9.72
C GLY A 334 11.94 9.10 -8.58
N PHE A 335 11.46 10.32 -8.82
CA PHE A 335 11.34 11.37 -7.81
C PHE A 335 10.47 10.96 -6.60
N TYR A 336 9.34 10.29 -6.84
CA TYR A 336 8.40 9.90 -5.79
C TYR A 336 8.87 8.69 -4.97
N ARG A 337 9.92 7.99 -5.43
CA ARG A 337 10.54 6.89 -4.69
C ARG A 337 11.25 7.34 -3.41
N ILE A 338 11.37 8.65 -3.16
CA ILE A 338 11.73 9.16 -1.83
C ILE A 338 10.83 8.61 -0.72
N GLY A 339 9.61 8.21 -1.07
CA GLY A 339 8.66 7.56 -0.16
C GLY A 339 9.15 6.25 0.46
N TYR A 340 10.17 5.58 -0.08
CA TYR A 340 10.81 4.43 0.58
C TYR A 340 11.35 4.77 1.97
N ALA A 341 11.76 6.02 2.18
CA ALA A 341 12.24 6.47 3.48
C ALA A 341 11.10 6.89 4.43
N LEU A 342 9.84 6.94 3.99
CA LEU A 342 8.74 7.46 4.80
C LEU A 342 8.16 6.35 5.71
N PRO A 343 7.77 6.70 6.95
CA PRO A 343 7.30 5.71 7.91
C PRO A 343 5.98 5.04 7.49
N ALA A 344 5.05 5.76 6.86
CA ALA A 344 3.78 5.15 6.44
C ALA A 344 3.96 4.04 5.39
N TYR A 345 4.88 4.21 4.43
CA TYR A 345 5.22 3.17 3.47
C TYR A 345 5.68 1.90 4.17
N GLU A 346 6.67 2.02 5.06
CA GLU A 346 7.22 0.86 5.74
C GLU A 346 6.24 0.23 6.75
N ILE A 347 5.37 1.02 7.40
CA ILE A 347 4.25 0.49 8.20
C ILE A 347 3.32 -0.34 7.31
N TYR A 348 2.92 0.17 6.14
CA TYR A 348 2.04 -0.56 5.24
C TYR A 348 2.68 -1.87 4.76
N GLN A 349 3.96 -1.87 4.41
CA GLN A 349 4.66 -3.08 3.97
C GLN A 349 4.69 -4.17 5.06
N VAL A 350 4.96 -3.79 6.31
CA VAL A 350 4.95 -4.73 7.45
C VAL A 350 3.52 -5.17 7.79
N LEU A 351 2.51 -4.30 7.67
CA LEU A 351 1.11 -4.71 7.85
C LEU A 351 0.70 -5.77 6.83
N VAL A 352 1.04 -5.57 5.55
CA VAL A 352 0.78 -6.56 4.49
C VAL A 352 1.53 -7.86 4.79
N ASP A 353 2.78 -7.79 5.23
CA ASP A 353 3.55 -8.99 5.62
C ASP A 353 2.88 -9.76 6.77
N ILE A 354 2.46 -9.06 7.83
CA ILE A 354 1.73 -9.64 8.95
C ILE A 354 0.44 -10.30 8.46
N TRP A 355 -0.40 -9.58 7.72
CA TRP A 355 -1.71 -10.06 7.26
C TRP A 355 -1.61 -11.22 6.28
N THR A 356 -0.51 -11.28 5.53
CA THR A 356 -0.26 -12.32 4.54
C THR A 356 0.62 -13.47 5.03
N HIS A 357 0.99 -13.52 6.32
CA HIS A 357 1.85 -14.56 6.89
C HIS A 357 3.23 -14.64 6.21
N GLY A 358 3.88 -13.50 6.00
CA GLY A 358 5.22 -13.46 5.39
C GLY A 358 5.22 -13.39 3.86
N CYS A 359 4.04 -13.24 3.23
CA CYS A 359 3.88 -13.14 1.78
C CYS A 359 4.17 -11.73 1.24
N ASN A 360 5.11 -11.04 1.89
CA ASN A 360 5.66 -9.76 1.48
C ASN A 360 6.98 -9.50 2.23
N PRO A 361 8.08 -10.23 1.94
CA PRO A 361 9.29 -10.28 2.76
C PRO A 361 10.10 -8.97 2.72
N THR A 362 9.58 -7.95 3.38
CA THR A 362 10.08 -6.57 3.42
C THR A 362 10.59 -6.21 4.81
N LEU A 363 10.36 -7.07 5.81
CA LEU A 363 10.73 -6.86 7.21
C LEU A 363 12.20 -6.43 7.39
N TYR A 364 13.12 -7.03 6.61
CA TYR A 364 14.55 -6.72 6.68
C TYR A 364 14.88 -5.26 6.36
N ARG A 365 14.04 -4.59 5.54
CA ARG A 365 14.18 -3.18 5.17
C ARG A 365 13.30 -2.29 6.03
N SER A 366 12.05 -2.68 6.22
CA SER A 366 11.03 -1.85 6.86
C SER A 366 11.31 -1.60 8.34
N LEU A 367 11.65 -2.64 9.10
CA LEU A 367 11.87 -2.51 10.55
C LEU A 367 13.08 -1.62 10.88
N PRO A 368 14.25 -1.76 10.24
CA PRO A 368 15.36 -0.84 10.47
C PRO A 368 15.06 0.62 10.14
N ILE A 369 14.28 0.89 9.07
CA ILE A 369 13.89 2.26 8.71
C ILE A 369 12.96 2.84 9.78
N LEU A 370 11.95 2.08 10.22
CA LEU A 370 11.05 2.52 11.30
C LEU A 370 11.81 2.76 12.61
N PHE A 371 12.76 1.88 12.94
CA PHE A 371 13.61 2.05 14.12
C PHE A 371 14.51 3.29 14.01
N SER A 372 15.06 3.56 12.82
CA SER A 372 15.86 4.76 12.56
C SER A 372 15.06 6.04 12.78
N TRP A 373 13.82 6.09 12.28
CA TRP A 373 12.91 7.20 12.53
C TRP A 373 12.51 7.33 14.00
N TRP A 374 12.33 6.22 14.70
CA TRP A 374 12.05 6.23 16.13
C TRP A 374 13.21 6.84 16.92
N LEU A 375 14.46 6.49 16.59
CA LEU A 375 15.66 7.12 17.17
C LEU A 375 15.71 8.63 16.88
N VAL A 376 15.49 9.03 15.62
CA VAL A 376 15.41 10.46 15.24
C VAL A 376 14.32 11.17 16.04
N GLY A 377 13.16 10.54 16.21
CA GLY A 377 12.06 11.04 17.03
C GLY A 377 12.44 11.23 18.49
N ILE A 378 13.15 10.27 19.10
CA ILE A 378 13.63 10.39 20.50
C ILE A 378 14.62 11.55 20.65
N PHE A 379 15.63 11.63 19.78
CA PHE A 379 16.62 12.72 19.86
C PHE A 379 15.96 14.08 19.62
N GLY A 380 15.05 14.16 18.65
CA GLY A 380 14.23 15.33 18.39
C GLY A 380 13.40 15.73 19.61
N PHE A 381 12.74 14.77 20.26
CA PHE A 381 11.91 14.99 21.43
C PHE A 381 12.73 15.51 22.62
N LEU A 382 13.89 14.92 22.89
CA LEU A 382 14.77 15.38 23.97
C LEU A 382 15.29 16.81 23.72
N ALA A 383 15.66 17.12 22.47
CA ALA A 383 16.09 18.47 22.09
C ALA A 383 14.93 19.48 22.20
N ALA A 384 13.73 19.10 21.75
CA ALA A 384 12.52 19.89 21.83
C ALA A 384 12.13 20.20 23.28
N MET A 385 12.21 19.22 24.18
CA MET A 385 11.94 19.41 25.61
C MET A 385 12.93 20.36 26.26
N ARG A 386 14.23 20.20 25.97
CA ARG A 386 15.25 21.16 26.43
C ARG A 386 14.94 22.57 25.96
N ARG A 387 14.58 22.74 24.69
CA ARG A 387 14.23 24.05 24.11
C ARG A 387 13.03 24.68 24.80
N ARG A 388 11.94 23.93 25.04
CA ARG A 388 10.72 24.42 25.70
C ARG A 388 10.99 24.92 27.12
N VAL A 389 11.78 24.17 27.89
CA VAL A 389 12.12 24.58 29.27
C VAL A 389 13.01 25.82 29.26
N LEU A 390 13.98 25.91 28.34
CA LEU A 390 14.85 27.07 28.21
C LEU A 390 14.09 28.33 27.75
N SER A 391 13.14 28.22 26.82
CA SER A 391 12.35 29.37 26.35
C SER A 391 11.48 29.93 27.48
N VAL A 392 10.83 29.05 28.23
CA VAL A 392 10.01 29.43 29.39
C VAL A 392 10.86 30.07 30.50
N ALA A 393 12.06 29.55 30.76
CA ALA A 393 12.99 30.15 31.72
C ALA A 393 13.56 31.52 31.27
N ALA A 394 13.65 31.76 29.95
CA ALA A 394 14.06 33.05 29.41
C ALA A 394 12.94 34.09 29.52
N GLU A 395 11.68 33.69 29.26
CA GLU A 395 10.50 34.56 29.40
C GLU A 395 10.30 35.02 30.85
N SER A 396 10.45 34.11 31.83
CA SER A 396 10.32 34.47 33.26
C SER A 396 11.42 35.40 33.76
N ARG A 397 12.64 35.31 33.21
CA ARG A 397 13.72 36.28 33.49
C ARG A 397 13.44 37.64 32.85
N GLY A 398 12.94 37.66 31.62
CA GLY A 398 12.59 38.90 30.93
C GLY A 398 11.50 39.70 31.65
N SER A 399 10.45 39.04 32.15
CA SER A 399 9.39 39.70 32.91
C SER A 399 9.89 40.30 34.23
N SER A 400 10.81 39.61 34.93
CA SER A 400 11.38 40.10 36.20
C SER A 400 12.28 41.34 36.06
N ILE A 401 12.84 41.59 34.87
CA ILE A 401 13.70 42.76 34.60
C ILE A 401 12.87 43.97 34.15
N SER A 402 11.67 43.74 33.59
CA SER A 402 10.76 44.79 33.11
C SER A 402 9.83 45.41 34.16
N GLU A 403 9.85 44.91 35.41
CA GLU A 403 9.22 45.56 36.56
C GLU A 403 10.28 46.34 37.37
N PRO A 404 10.68 47.56 36.99
CA PRO A 404 11.31 48.45 37.95
C PRO A 404 10.23 48.91 38.93
N GLU A 405 10.53 48.71 40.21
CA GLU A 405 9.90 49.31 41.39
C GLU A 405 9.17 50.63 41.06
N LYS A 406 7.84 50.58 41.03
CA LYS A 406 7.03 51.77 41.31
C LYS A 406 6.98 51.91 42.83
N VAL A 407 7.97 52.61 43.38
CA VAL A 407 7.90 53.22 44.71
C VAL A 407 7.36 54.64 44.56
#